data_AF-A0A7W4V3F9-F1
#
_entry.id   AF-A0A7W4V3F9-F1
#
_cell.length_a   1.000
_cell.length_b   1.000
_cell.length_c   1.000
_cell.angle_alpha   90.00
_cell.angle_beta   90.00
_cell.angle_gamma   90.00
#
_symmetry.space_group_name_H-M   'P 1'
#
loop_
_entity.id
_entity.type
_entity.pdbx_description
1 polymer ?
#
loop_
_entity_poly.entity_id
_entity_poly.type
_entity_poly.pdbx_seq_one_letter_code
_entity_poly.pdbx_strand_id
1 'polypeptide(L)'
;MAIGTKQLAPSELDTFEDQRLVEELRKAKEELFNLRFQSATGQLESHGRIRAVKRDIARLYTVIRERELGIRATPAPVAATSKAKKTKAKKSEETPDTAAATEEAE
;
A
#
# COMPACT_ATOMS: atom_id res chain seq x y z
N MET A 1 1.10 24.99 -2.21
CA MET A 1 -0.24 24.36 -2.34
C MET A 1 -0.05 22.87 -2.66
N ALA A 2 -0.06 22.00 -1.65
CA ALA A 2 0.11 20.56 -1.87
C ALA A 2 -1.23 19.97 -2.36
N ILE A 3 -1.32 19.73 -3.67
CA ILE A 3 -2.44 19.00 -4.27
C ILE A 3 -2.00 17.54 -4.30
N GLY A 4 -2.66 16.70 -3.50
CA GLY A 4 -2.28 15.30 -3.25
C GLY A 4 -2.33 14.97 -1.75
N THR A 5 -2.30 13.69 -1.41
CA THR A 5 -2.08 13.26 -0.03
C THR A 5 -0.66 13.64 0.41
N LYS A 6 -0.49 14.02 1.68
CA LYS A 6 0.83 14.42 2.22
C LYS A 6 1.78 13.22 2.23
N GLN A 7 1.20 12.04 2.44
CA GLN A 7 1.84 10.73 2.53
C GLN A 7 2.52 10.26 1.24
N LEU A 8 2.10 10.83 0.09
CA LEU A 8 2.65 10.52 -1.24
C LEU A 8 3.48 11.69 -1.77
N ALA A 9 4.14 12.42 -0.87
CA ALA A 9 5.15 13.40 -1.23
C ALA A 9 6.40 12.70 -1.80
N PRO A 10 7.12 13.30 -2.77
CA PRO A 10 8.26 12.66 -3.42
C PRO A 10 9.32 12.16 -2.43
N SER A 11 9.60 12.94 -1.39
CA SER A 11 10.55 12.61 -0.33
C SER A 11 10.14 11.40 0.51
N GLU A 12 8.84 11.16 0.68
CA GLU A 12 8.31 10.04 1.45
C GLU A 12 8.30 8.77 0.58
N LEU A 13 7.97 8.89 -0.70
CA LEU A 13 8.01 7.80 -1.68
C LEU A 13 9.41 7.22 -1.87
N ASP A 14 10.44 8.05 -1.73
CA ASP A 14 11.83 7.62 -1.82
C ASP A 14 12.21 6.65 -0.68
N THR A 15 11.48 6.66 0.44
CA THR A 15 11.71 5.75 1.57
C THR A 15 11.06 4.37 1.41
N PHE A 16 10.13 4.22 0.47
CA PHE A 16 9.38 2.97 0.28
C PHE A 16 10.13 1.97 -0.60
N GLU A 17 9.94 0.69 -0.32
CA GLU A 17 10.38 -0.41 -1.17
C GLU A 17 9.54 -0.48 -2.45
N ASP A 18 10.10 -1.07 -3.50
CA ASP A 18 9.44 -1.16 -4.82
C ASP A 18 8.10 -1.89 -4.76
N GLN A 19 8.00 -2.94 -3.95
CA GLN A 19 6.76 -3.71 -3.77
C GLN A 19 5.65 -2.83 -3.18
N ARG A 20 5.99 -2.05 -2.15
CA ARG A 20 5.04 -1.14 -1.50
C ARG A 20 4.56 -0.03 -2.44
N LEU A 21 5.44 0.51 -3.28
CA LEU A 21 5.05 1.50 -4.30
C LEU A 21 3.99 0.94 -5.27
N VAL A 22 4.13 -0.32 -5.69
CA VAL A 22 3.17 -0.98 -6.58
C VAL A 22 1.83 -1.22 -5.87
N GLU A 23 1.84 -1.58 -4.59
CA GLU A 23 0.63 -1.74 -3.79
C GLU A 23 -0.13 -0.42 -3.61
N GLU A 24 0.58 0.66 -3.27
CA GLU A 24 -0.01 1.99 -3.13
C GLU A 24 -0.58 2.50 -4.46
N LEU A 25 0.07 2.17 -5.58
CA LEU A 25 -0.43 2.48 -6.92
C LEU A 25 -1.75 1.76 -7.20
N ARG A 26 -1.90 0.48 -6.82
CA ARG A 26 -3.15 -0.26 -6.98
C ARG A 26 -4.27 0.36 -6.14
N LYS A 27 -4.00 0.66 -4.87
CA LYS A 27 -4.95 1.32 -3.96
C LYS A 27 -5.42 2.68 -4.52
N ALA A 28 -4.49 3.50 -5.02
CA ALA A 28 -4.84 4.80 -5.60
C ALA A 28 -5.68 4.69 -6.88
N LYS A 29 -5.48 3.63 -7.69
CA LYS A 29 -6.31 3.37 -8.87
C LYS A 29 -7.73 2.93 -8.51
N GLU A 30 -7.87 2.06 -7.51
CA GLU A 30 -9.19 1.64 -7.00
C GLU A 30 -9.95 2.85 -6.44
N GLU A 31 -9.28 3.71 -5.68
CA GLU A 31 -9.87 4.96 -5.20
C GLU A 31 -10.32 5.84 -6.37
N LEU A 32 -9.48 6.01 -7.40
CA LEU A 32 -9.86 6.79 -8.58
C LEU A 32 -11.07 6.20 -9.30
N PHE A 33 -11.17 4.87 -9.39
CA PHE A 33 -12.32 4.21 -9.99
C PHE A 33 -13.61 4.51 -9.22
N ASN A 34 -13.58 4.37 -7.88
CA ASN A 34 -14.71 4.67 -7.01
C ASN A 34 -15.12 6.14 -7.10
N LEU A 35 -14.15 7.07 -7.09
CA LEU A 35 -14.42 8.50 -7.22
C LEU A 35 -15.02 8.86 -8.59
N ARG A 36 -14.62 8.17 -9.66
CA ARG A 36 -15.23 8.36 -11.00
C ARG A 36 -16.65 7.82 -11.04
N PHE A 37 -16.92 6.70 -10.37
CA PHE A 37 -18.27 6.16 -10.24
C PHE A 37 -19.18 7.13 -9.48
N GLN A 38 -18.74 7.62 -8.31
CA GLN A 38 -19.45 8.64 -7.52
C GLN A 38 -19.63 9.96 -8.28
N SER A 39 -18.65 10.35 -9.09
CA SER A 39 -18.76 11.53 -9.95
C SER A 39 -19.80 11.37 -11.04
N ALA A 40 -20.00 10.14 -11.56
CA ALA A 40 -21.00 9.86 -12.58
C ALA A 40 -22.41 9.81 -11.99
N THR A 41 -22.57 9.35 -10.74
CA THR A 41 -23.86 9.37 -10.02
C THR A 41 -24.22 10.73 -9.43
N GLY A 42 -23.27 11.69 -9.45
CA GLY A 42 -23.48 13.04 -8.92
C GLY A 42 -23.47 13.12 -7.38
N GLN A 43 -23.10 12.05 -6.69
CA GLN A 43 -23.06 11.97 -5.22
C GLN A 43 -21.66 12.24 -4.66
N LEU A 44 -20.78 12.86 -5.44
CA LEU A 44 -19.40 13.10 -5.03
C LEU A 44 -19.30 14.32 -4.11
N GLU A 45 -18.88 14.10 -2.86
CA GLU A 45 -18.71 15.17 -1.87
C GLU A 45 -17.54 16.12 -2.18
N SER A 46 -16.46 15.59 -2.78
CA SER A 46 -15.23 16.36 -3.03
C SER A 46 -14.65 16.15 -4.43
N HIS A 47 -15.00 17.05 -5.35
CA HIS A 47 -14.42 17.07 -6.71
C HIS A 47 -12.90 17.29 -6.72
N GLY A 48 -12.37 17.99 -5.70
CA GLY A 48 -10.93 18.21 -5.54
C GLY A 48 -10.14 16.91 -5.33
N ARG A 49 -10.77 15.88 -4.75
CA ARG A 49 -10.14 14.59 -4.47
C ARG A 49 -9.70 13.86 -5.74
N ILE A 50 -10.51 13.91 -6.81
CA ILE A 50 -10.15 13.31 -8.11
C ILE A 50 -8.82 13.86 -8.62
N ARG A 51 -8.61 15.19 -8.51
CA ARG A 51 -7.37 15.84 -8.95
C ARG A 51 -6.19 15.47 -8.06
N ALA A 52 -6.41 15.32 -6.74
CA ALA A 52 -5.39 14.88 -5.81
C ALA A 52 -4.93 13.45 -6.12
N VAL A 53 -5.86 12.50 -6.24
CA VAL A 53 -5.56 11.08 -6.52
C VAL A 53 -4.87 10.91 -7.88
N LYS A 54 -5.27 11.66 -8.91
CA LYS A 54 -4.57 11.66 -10.21
C LYS A 54 -3.11 12.09 -10.10
N ARG A 55 -2.81 13.10 -9.28
CA ARG A 55 -1.42 13.54 -9.05
C ARG A 55 -0.63 12.52 -8.25
N ASP A 56 -1.25 11.90 -7.26
CA ASP A 56 -0.61 10.88 -6.44
C ASP A 56 -0.20 9.66 -7.29
N ILE A 57 -1.08 9.21 -8.19
CA ILE A 57 -0.76 8.18 -9.20
C ILE A 57 0.42 8.61 -10.10
N ALA A 58 0.41 9.85 -10.59
CA ALA A 58 1.48 10.36 -11.43
C ALA A 58 2.83 10.37 -10.69
N ARG A 59 2.85 10.76 -9.40
CA ARG A 59 4.06 10.73 -8.57
C ARG A 59 4.62 9.32 -8.39
N LEU A 60 3.75 8.36 -8.09
CA LEU A 60 4.15 6.96 -7.95
C LEU A 60 4.79 6.44 -9.25
N TYR A 61 4.18 6.72 -10.40
CA TYR A 61 4.75 6.35 -11.69
C TYR A 61 6.10 7.02 -11.97
N THR A 62 6.26 8.31 -11.64
CA THR A 62 7.54 8.99 -11.84
C THR A 62 8.64 8.37 -11.00
N VAL A 63 8.39 8.05 -9.72
CA VAL A 63 9.40 7.44 -8.84
C VAL A 63 9.78 6.04 -9.33
N ILE A 64 8.80 5.21 -9.70
CA ILE A 64 9.07 3.88 -10.26
C ILE A 64 9.94 4.01 -11.52
N ARG A 65 9.61 4.95 -12.42
CA ARG A 65 10.37 5.14 -13.65
C ARG A 65 11.77 5.70 -13.42
N GLU A 66 11.94 6.63 -12.48
CA GLU A 66 13.25 7.17 -12.09
C GLU A 66 14.15 6.08 -11.49
N ARG A 67 13.58 5.13 -10.74
CA ARG A 67 14.29 3.95 -10.22
C ARG A 67 14.72 3.00 -11.33
N GLU A 68 13.82 2.71 -12.28
CA GLU A 68 14.16 1.90 -13.47
C GLU A 68 15.31 2.52 -14.28
N LEU A 69 15.37 3.85 -14.34
CA LEU A 69 16.42 4.60 -15.05
C LEU A 69 17.68 4.84 -14.20
N GLY A 70 17.69 4.41 -12.92
CA GLY A 70 18.81 4.61 -12.00
C GLY A 70 19.06 6.06 -11.59
N ILE A 71 18.09 6.97 -11.82
CA ILE A 71 18.20 8.40 -11.53
C ILE A 71 18.01 8.66 -10.02
N ARG A 72 17.20 7.82 -9.36
CA ARG A 72 16.98 7.89 -7.90
C ARG A 72 17.54 6.66 -7.21
N ALA A 73 18.14 6.88 -6.05
CA ALA A 73 18.61 5.82 -5.17
C ALA A 73 17.40 5.05 -4.62
N THR A 74 17.32 3.76 -4.96
CA THR A 74 16.47 2.81 -4.23
C THR A 74 16.99 2.73 -2.80
N PRO A 75 16.14 2.85 -1.76
CA PRO A 75 16.57 2.47 -0.43
C PRO A 75 16.93 0.99 -0.49
N ALA A 76 18.23 0.68 -0.41
CA ALA A 76 18.72 -0.69 -0.44
C ALA A 76 18.01 -1.48 0.68
N PRO A 77 17.53 -2.70 0.42
CA PRO A 77 16.95 -3.53 1.47
C PRO A 77 18.03 -3.73 2.53
N VAL A 78 17.80 -3.21 3.74
CA VAL A 78 18.62 -3.54 4.90
C VAL A 78 18.66 -5.06 5.04
N ALA A 79 19.88 -5.57 4.94
CA ALA A 79 20.20 -6.98 4.85
C ALA A 79 19.55 -7.83 5.93
N ALA A 80 18.91 -8.91 5.51
CA ALA A 80 18.73 -10.09 6.35
C ALA A 80 20.08 -10.79 6.57
N THR A 81 20.81 -10.44 7.65
CA THR A 81 21.82 -11.32 8.27
C THR A 81 22.00 -11.05 9.78
N SER A 82 21.30 -11.81 10.62
CA SER A 82 21.90 -12.44 11.81
C SER A 82 21.15 -13.75 12.11
N LYS A 83 21.60 -14.86 11.49
CA LYS A 83 21.23 -16.21 11.94
C LYS A 83 22.09 -16.60 13.16
N ALA A 84 21.40 -17.13 14.17
CA ALA A 84 21.79 -18.24 15.07
C ALA A 84 22.95 -18.04 16.07
N LYS A 85 22.63 -18.06 17.39
CA LYS A 85 22.98 -19.15 18.35
C LYS A 85 22.40 -18.90 19.76
N LYS A 86 21.63 -19.89 20.26
CA LYS A 86 21.23 -20.20 21.67
C LYS A 86 20.24 -19.21 22.34
N THR A 87 19.09 -19.60 22.91
CA THR A 87 18.68 -20.88 23.51
C THR A 87 17.17 -21.13 23.40
N LYS A 88 16.86 -22.26 22.76
CA LYS A 88 15.73 -23.18 22.97
C LYS A 88 15.15 -23.19 24.39
N ALA A 89 13.85 -22.89 24.55
CA ALA A 89 12.96 -23.63 25.46
C ALA A 89 11.47 -23.36 25.13
N LYS A 90 10.81 -24.39 24.55
CA LYS A 90 9.45 -24.87 24.89
C LYS A 90 8.29 -23.93 24.49
N LYS A 91 7.30 -24.30 23.67
CA LYS A 91 6.64 -25.60 23.44
C LYS A 91 5.88 -25.53 22.10
N SER A 92 6.03 -26.56 21.28
CA SER A 92 5.15 -26.90 20.15
C SER A 92 4.28 -28.10 20.57
N GLU A 93 2.99 -28.02 20.30
CA GLU A 93 1.97 -29.10 20.19
C GLU A 93 0.81 -28.38 19.46
N GLU A 94 0.77 -28.37 18.13
CA GLU A 94 0.21 -29.40 17.21
C GLU A 94 -1.34 -29.40 17.17
N THR A 95 -1.85 -29.14 15.96
CA THR A 95 -3.22 -29.02 15.41
C THR A 95 -4.00 -30.36 15.36
N PRO A 96 -5.20 -30.50 14.75
CA PRO A 96 -6.33 -29.61 14.39
C PRO A 96 -7.71 -30.19 14.85
N ASP A 97 -8.84 -29.50 14.57
CA ASP A 97 -10.08 -30.06 13.95
C ASP A 97 -11.40 -29.36 14.36
N THR A 98 -12.08 -28.84 13.33
CA THR A 98 -13.51 -28.91 12.99
C THR A 98 -14.66 -28.62 13.97
N ALA A 99 -15.76 -28.14 13.36
CA ALA A 99 -17.16 -28.07 13.81
C ALA A 99 -17.54 -26.73 14.49
N ALA A 100 -18.17 -25.81 13.76
CA ALA A 100 -19.62 -25.79 13.45
C ALA A 100 -20.47 -25.39 14.67
N ALA A 101 -20.98 -24.17 14.66
CA ALA A 101 -22.21 -23.77 15.37
C ALA A 101 -22.72 -22.44 14.79
N THR A 102 -23.28 -22.52 13.58
CA THR A 102 -24.43 -21.71 13.16
C THR A 102 -25.69 -22.39 13.68
N GLU A 103 -26.52 -21.66 14.42
CA GLU A 103 -28.00 -21.67 14.47
C GLU A 103 -28.41 -20.95 15.79
N GLU A 104 -29.19 -19.85 15.73
CA GLU A 104 -30.68 -19.82 15.84
C GLU A 104 -31.16 -20.37 17.20
N ALA A 105 -32.11 -19.84 17.97
CA ALA A 105 -33.18 -18.84 17.92
C ALA A 105 -33.34 -18.36 19.39
N GLU A 106 -33.96 -17.23 19.77
CA GLU A 106 -35.37 -16.85 19.69
C GLU A 106 -35.52 -15.45 20.32
#